data_AF-A0A7C4M9R8-F1
#
_entry.id   AF-A0A7C4M9R8-F1
#
_cell.length_a   1.000
_cell.length_b   1.000
_cell.length_c   1.000
_cell.angle_alpha   90.00
_cell.angle_beta   90.00
_cell.angle_gamma   90.00
#
_symmetry.space_group_name_H-M   'P 1'
#
loop_
_entity.id
_entity.type
_entity.pdbx_description
1 polymer ?
#
loop_
_entity_poly.entity_id
_entity_poly.type
_entity_poly.pdbx_seq_one_letter_code
_entity_poly.pdbx_strand_id
1 'polypeptide(L)'
;MQQNFLNFHKIIAIYIVLFAYFVVATYWLIIGGICLAKIFTGVYAPEMSLWWMILFYSSEAGGIIGVIFRWFASVFALYTSIVLFRRGANLMKAIKLASVALLMESVYFISLIPTVILGWIYYFTTDQVYYFNHTPKEIVLLINGLGCLPMAFLTPATLLKLSSTINRGKFFYEILKWSCCTSLVYLFAVFWFNYLTVWFATLIPWPRRGQPGLTFLFDPINCASFIATVIGLLLINIFAVKTLIPGIKKPFKIPTAKKVGYLMLALGGYYILVISLYVLSGGYAAHPTAWHEIIGPAHNPDLWCISFSIAGLFLILS
;
A
#
# COMPACT_ATOMS: atom_id res chain seq x y z
N MET A 1 -23.06 -9.73 -28.43
CA MET A 1 -23.40 -10.38 -27.14
C MET A 1 -22.16 -10.80 -26.33
N GLN A 2 -21.15 -11.44 -26.94
CA GLN A 2 -19.89 -11.82 -26.26
C GLN A 2 -19.07 -10.64 -25.67
N GLN A 3 -19.00 -9.49 -26.35
CA GLN A 3 -18.25 -8.32 -25.89
C GLN A 3 -18.86 -7.69 -24.61
N ASN A 4 -20.20 -7.75 -24.49
CA ASN A 4 -20.93 -7.31 -23.29
C ASN A 4 -20.71 -8.24 -22.09
N PHE A 5 -20.52 -9.54 -22.33
CA PHE A 5 -20.25 -10.55 -21.30
C PHE A 5 -18.80 -10.44 -20.79
N LEU A 6 -17.84 -10.25 -21.70
CA LEU A 6 -16.42 -10.07 -21.36
C LEU A 6 -16.16 -8.81 -20.53
N ASN A 7 -16.94 -7.74 -20.77
CA ASN A 7 -16.87 -6.51 -19.98
C ASN A 7 -17.51 -6.68 -18.59
N PHE A 8 -18.50 -7.55 -18.44
CA PHE A 8 -19.19 -7.77 -17.17
C PHE A 8 -18.30 -8.45 -16.12
N HIS A 9 -17.60 -9.54 -16.49
CA HIS A 9 -16.70 -10.25 -15.57
C HIS A 9 -15.55 -9.37 -15.05
N LYS A 10 -15.05 -8.47 -15.90
CA LYS A 10 -13.95 -7.57 -15.53
C LYS A 10 -14.40 -6.49 -14.55
N ILE A 11 -15.62 -5.95 -14.74
CA ILE A 11 -16.22 -5.00 -13.80
C ILE A 11 -16.46 -5.69 -12.44
N ILE A 12 -16.92 -6.94 -12.44
CA ILE A 12 -17.09 -7.71 -11.20
C ILE A 12 -15.75 -7.91 -10.49
N ALA A 13 -14.69 -8.29 -11.22
CA ALA A 13 -13.36 -8.46 -10.61
C ALA A 13 -12.87 -7.16 -9.96
N ILE A 14 -13.04 -6.02 -10.65
CA ILE A 14 -12.71 -4.69 -10.09
C ILE A 14 -13.54 -4.44 -8.83
N TYR A 15 -14.86 -4.65 -8.88
CA TYR A 15 -15.74 -4.45 -7.72
C TYR A 15 -15.31 -5.28 -6.50
N ILE A 16 -15.01 -6.58 -6.70
CA ILE A 16 -14.59 -7.48 -5.61
C ILE A 16 -13.31 -6.96 -4.94
N VAL A 17 -12.31 -6.56 -5.72
CA VAL A 17 -11.05 -6.05 -5.16
C VAL A 17 -11.27 -4.73 -4.42
N LEU A 18 -12.10 -3.85 -4.95
CA LEU A 18 -12.41 -2.57 -4.31
C LEU A 18 -13.26 -2.71 -3.05
N PHE A 19 -14.14 -3.71 -3.01
CA PHE A 19 -14.89 -4.06 -1.83
C PHE A 19 -13.96 -4.62 -0.73
N ALA A 20 -13.06 -5.55 -1.09
CA ALA A 20 -12.05 -6.06 -0.16
C ALA A 20 -11.18 -4.93 0.39
N TYR A 21 -10.78 -3.99 -0.47
CA TYR A 21 -10.04 -2.80 -0.04
C TYR A 21 -10.84 -1.94 0.96
N PHE A 22 -12.11 -1.65 0.68
CA PHE A 22 -12.98 -0.92 1.60
C PHE A 22 -13.09 -1.61 2.97
N VAL A 23 -13.26 -2.94 2.99
CA VAL A 23 -13.30 -3.72 4.24
C VAL A 23 -12.01 -3.57 5.04
N VAL A 24 -10.85 -3.67 4.38
CA VAL A 24 -9.55 -3.53 5.05
C VAL A 24 -9.26 -2.10 5.49
N ALA A 25 -9.58 -1.10 4.68
CA ALA A 25 -9.47 0.30 5.08
C ALA A 25 -10.37 0.60 6.29
N THR A 26 -11.56 0.00 6.35
CA THR A 26 -12.47 0.11 7.50
C THR A 26 -11.91 -0.57 8.74
N TYR A 27 -11.33 -1.77 8.60
CA TYR A 27 -10.62 -2.44 9.68
C TYR A 27 -9.51 -1.55 10.25
N TRP A 28 -8.66 -0.97 9.41
CA TRP A 28 -7.59 -0.08 9.85
C TRP A 28 -8.08 1.22 10.45
N LEU A 29 -9.19 1.78 9.96
CA LEU A 29 -9.82 2.95 10.58
C LEU A 29 -10.25 2.65 12.02
N ILE A 30 -10.86 1.48 12.25
CA ILE A 30 -11.28 1.05 13.59
C ILE A 30 -10.06 0.82 14.49
N ILE A 31 -9.07 0.04 14.03
CA ILE A 31 -7.86 -0.24 14.80
C ILE A 31 -7.07 1.04 15.09
N GLY A 32 -6.89 1.90 14.09
CA GLY A 32 -6.22 3.19 14.21
C GLY A 32 -6.92 4.12 15.20
N GLY A 33 -8.27 4.16 15.19
CA GLY A 33 -9.05 4.90 16.18
C GLY A 33 -8.85 4.40 17.61
N ILE A 34 -8.83 3.08 17.81
CA ILE A 34 -8.55 2.47 19.13
C ILE A 34 -7.12 2.81 19.59
N CYS A 35 -6.13 2.74 18.69
CA CYS A 35 -4.75 3.13 18.99
C CYS A 35 -4.63 4.62 19.32
N LEU A 36 -5.33 5.50 18.58
CA LEU A 36 -5.34 6.94 18.84
C LEU A 36 -5.83 7.26 20.25
N ALA A 37 -6.92 6.62 20.67
CA ALA A 37 -7.49 6.80 22.00
C ALA A 37 -6.46 6.45 23.08
N LYS A 38 -5.73 5.34 22.91
CA LYS A 38 -4.66 4.93 23.85
C LYS A 38 -3.49 5.92 23.89
N ILE A 39 -3.12 6.48 22.75
CA ILE A 39 -2.03 7.46 22.63
C ILE A 39 -2.38 8.77 23.35
N PHE A 40 -3.63 9.23 23.25
CA PHE A 40 -4.09 10.44 23.96
C PHE A 40 -4.39 10.24 25.44
N THR A 41 -4.58 9.01 25.92
CA THR A 41 -4.70 8.72 27.36
C THR A 41 -3.38 8.82 28.15
N GLY A 42 -2.28 9.27 27.52
CA GLY A 42 -1.10 9.76 28.24
C GLY A 42 -0.04 8.71 28.61
N VAL A 43 -0.14 7.49 28.08
CA VAL A 43 0.76 6.37 28.45
C VAL A 43 2.26 6.65 28.15
N TYR A 44 2.58 7.60 27.28
CA TYR A 44 3.96 7.84 26.78
C TYR A 44 4.53 9.25 27.07
N ALA A 45 3.75 10.15 27.68
CA ALA A 45 4.11 11.55 27.81
C ALA A 45 5.17 11.93 28.87
N PRO A 46 5.29 11.27 30.04
CA PRO A 46 6.07 11.84 31.14
C PRO A 46 7.60 11.72 31.00
N GLU A 47 8.13 10.93 30.06
CA GLU A 47 9.56 10.63 29.98
C GLU A 47 10.27 11.14 28.70
N MET A 48 9.58 11.88 27.81
CA MET A 48 10.14 12.33 26.54
C MET A 48 10.35 13.84 26.51
N SER A 49 11.45 14.30 25.91
CA SER A 49 11.66 15.73 25.66
C SER A 49 10.61 16.28 24.68
N LEU A 50 10.36 17.60 24.72
CA LEU A 50 9.32 18.23 23.90
C LEU A 50 9.47 17.93 22.40
N TRP A 51 10.69 17.94 21.86
CA TRP A 51 10.90 17.66 20.44
C TRP A 51 10.64 16.19 20.09
N TRP A 52 11.03 15.24 20.96
CA TRP A 52 10.70 13.82 20.79
C TRP A 52 9.20 13.59 20.87
N MET A 53 8.51 14.30 21.75
CA MET A 53 7.06 14.28 21.86
C MET A 53 6.41 14.76 20.55
N ILE A 54 6.80 15.93 20.03
CA ILE A 54 6.27 16.46 18.77
C ILE A 54 6.50 15.48 17.62
N LEU A 55 7.70 14.93 17.48
CA LEU A 55 8.07 14.02 16.40
C LEU A 55 7.27 12.70 16.47
N PHE A 56 7.17 12.13 17.66
CA PHE A 56 6.41 10.91 17.93
C PHE A 56 4.92 11.09 17.63
N TYR A 57 4.28 12.08 18.26
CA TYR A 57 2.85 12.32 18.06
C TYR A 57 2.55 12.72 16.61
N SER A 58 3.45 13.41 15.92
CA SER A 58 3.29 13.72 14.49
C SER A 58 3.35 12.48 13.62
N SER A 59 4.21 11.50 13.93
CA SER A 59 4.26 10.21 13.22
C SER A 59 2.98 9.39 13.47
N GLU A 60 2.57 9.23 14.72
CA GLU A 60 1.38 8.46 15.07
C GLU A 60 0.09 9.11 14.53
N ALA A 61 -0.07 10.42 14.76
CA ALA A 61 -1.20 11.17 14.23
C ALA A 61 -1.18 11.18 12.69
N GLY A 62 0.00 11.29 12.07
CA GLY A 62 0.18 11.18 10.62
C GLY A 62 -0.30 9.84 10.07
N GLY A 63 0.03 8.74 10.74
CA GLY A 63 -0.49 7.41 10.38
C GLY A 63 -2.01 7.33 10.44
N ILE A 64 -2.62 7.83 11.52
CA ILE A 64 -4.08 7.74 11.73
C ILE A 64 -4.87 8.68 10.82
N ILE A 65 -4.41 9.93 10.68
CA ILE A 65 -4.97 10.88 9.71
C ILE A 65 -4.87 10.30 8.30
N GLY A 66 -3.72 9.71 7.97
CA GLY A 66 -3.54 8.97 6.72
C GLY A 66 -4.64 7.92 6.55
N VAL A 67 -4.83 7.03 7.53
CA VAL A 67 -5.84 5.96 7.47
C VAL A 67 -7.25 6.52 7.22
N ILE A 68 -7.61 7.68 7.76
CA ILE A 68 -8.89 8.34 7.45
C ILE A 68 -8.97 8.70 5.95
N PHE A 69 -7.93 9.32 5.40
CA PHE A 69 -7.88 9.64 3.96
C PHE A 69 -7.92 8.39 3.10
N ARG A 70 -7.20 7.33 3.48
CA ARG A 70 -7.22 6.03 2.83
C ARG A 70 -8.62 5.42 2.85
N TRP A 71 -9.33 5.49 3.98
CA TRP A 71 -10.72 5.06 4.07
C TRP A 71 -11.62 5.85 3.11
N PHE A 72 -11.50 7.18 3.06
CA PHE A 72 -12.22 7.97 2.05
C PHE A 72 -11.85 7.59 0.62
N ALA A 73 -10.57 7.35 0.34
CA ALA A 73 -10.12 6.86 -0.95
C ALA A 73 -10.86 5.57 -1.32
N SER A 74 -10.99 4.62 -0.37
CA SER A 74 -11.72 3.35 -0.52
C SER A 74 -13.23 3.49 -0.75
N VAL A 75 -13.85 4.52 -0.17
CA VAL A 75 -15.27 4.83 -0.39
C VAL A 75 -15.49 5.37 -1.80
N PHE A 76 -14.71 6.37 -2.22
CA PHE A 76 -14.82 6.95 -3.58
C PHE A 76 -14.49 5.92 -4.66
N ALA A 77 -13.48 5.11 -4.38
CA ALA A 77 -13.09 3.93 -5.11
C ALA A 77 -14.25 2.95 -5.37
N LEU A 78 -14.83 2.44 -4.29
CA LEU A 78 -15.93 1.48 -4.35
C LEU A 78 -17.15 2.09 -5.04
N TYR A 79 -17.49 3.33 -4.71
CA TYR A 79 -18.60 4.03 -5.34
C TYR A 79 -18.40 4.23 -6.84
N THR A 80 -17.17 4.53 -7.28
CA THR A 80 -16.82 4.57 -8.70
C THR A 80 -17.17 3.24 -9.37
N SER A 81 -16.77 2.11 -8.80
CA SER A 81 -17.07 0.79 -9.37
C SER A 81 -18.57 0.48 -9.45
N ILE A 82 -19.37 0.93 -8.47
CA ILE A 82 -20.82 0.77 -8.48
C ILE A 82 -21.46 1.60 -9.60
N VAL A 83 -21.01 2.84 -9.80
CA VAL A 83 -21.47 3.71 -10.90
C VAL A 83 -21.18 3.06 -12.26
N LEU A 84 -20.04 2.37 -12.38
CA LEU A 84 -19.66 1.66 -13.60
C LEU A 84 -20.45 0.37 -13.82
N PHE A 85 -20.75 -0.35 -12.74
CA PHE A 85 -21.57 -1.56 -12.78
C PHE A 85 -23.00 -1.27 -13.25
N ARG A 86 -23.58 -0.12 -12.85
CA ARG A 86 -24.95 0.26 -13.20
C ARG A 86 -25.17 0.70 -14.67
N ARG A 87 -24.18 0.52 -15.56
CA ARG A 87 -24.21 0.75 -17.03
C ARG A 87 -25.15 1.88 -17.50
N GLY A 88 -24.62 3.11 -17.52
CA GLY A 88 -25.30 4.33 -17.98
C GLY A 88 -25.76 5.15 -16.77
N ALA A 89 -25.34 6.39 -16.53
CA ALA A 89 -25.36 7.51 -17.47
C ALA A 89 -24.30 8.59 -17.13
N ASN A 90 -23.19 8.25 -16.46
CA ASN A 90 -22.23 9.30 -16.10
C ASN A 90 -20.78 8.80 -15.92
N LEU A 91 -20.19 8.31 -17.02
CA LEU A 91 -18.76 7.94 -17.07
C LEU A 91 -17.87 9.08 -16.56
N MET A 92 -18.21 10.33 -16.90
CA MET A 92 -17.51 11.51 -16.40
C MET A 92 -17.60 11.66 -14.88
N LYS A 93 -18.74 11.33 -14.26
CA LYS A 93 -18.87 11.29 -12.80
C LYS A 93 -17.95 10.23 -12.19
N ALA A 94 -17.94 9.02 -12.75
CA ALA A 94 -17.05 7.94 -12.29
C ALA A 94 -15.56 8.33 -12.41
N ILE A 95 -15.16 8.94 -13.52
CA ILE A 95 -13.79 9.43 -13.73
C ILE A 95 -13.40 10.47 -12.68
N LYS A 96 -14.28 11.44 -12.38
CA LYS A 96 -14.03 12.45 -11.35
C LYS A 96 -13.90 11.84 -9.96
N LEU A 97 -14.76 10.88 -9.61
CA LEU A 97 -14.70 10.17 -8.33
C LEU A 97 -13.41 9.35 -8.18
N ALA A 98 -12.97 8.68 -9.26
CA ALA A 98 -11.66 8.02 -9.28
C ALA A 98 -10.52 9.01 -9.03
N SER A 99 -10.59 10.21 -9.62
CA SER A 99 -9.59 11.26 -9.39
C SER A 99 -9.55 11.71 -7.93
N VAL A 100 -10.70 11.81 -7.27
CA VAL A 100 -10.80 12.11 -5.83
C VAL A 100 -10.21 10.97 -5.01
N ALA A 101 -10.49 9.71 -5.35
CA ALA A 101 -9.89 8.56 -4.67
C ALA A 101 -8.35 8.61 -4.74
N LEU A 102 -7.79 8.89 -5.92
CA LEU A 102 -6.33 9.03 -6.11
C LEU A 102 -5.74 10.19 -5.30
N LEU A 103 -6.48 11.30 -5.18
CA LEU A 103 -6.08 12.45 -4.37
C LEU A 103 -6.04 12.07 -2.88
N MET A 104 -7.12 11.46 -2.36
CA MET A 104 -7.17 11.05 -0.96
C MET A 104 -6.06 10.03 -0.64
N GLU A 105 -5.80 9.09 -1.56
CA GLU A 105 -4.70 8.15 -1.40
C GLU A 105 -3.34 8.84 -1.40
N SER A 106 -3.14 9.87 -2.22
CA SER A 106 -1.88 10.64 -2.17
C SER A 106 -1.67 11.34 -0.84
N VAL A 107 -2.74 11.83 -0.20
CA VAL A 107 -2.66 12.45 1.12
C VAL A 107 -2.28 11.42 2.19
N TYR A 108 -2.79 10.19 2.10
CA TYR A 108 -2.31 9.08 2.94
C TYR A 108 -0.79 8.90 2.84
N PHE A 109 -0.24 8.84 1.63
CA PHE A 109 1.21 8.64 1.50
C PHE A 109 2.02 9.84 1.99
N ILE A 110 1.53 11.06 1.78
CA ILE A 110 2.17 12.27 2.31
C ILE A 110 2.19 12.25 3.84
N SER A 111 1.17 11.69 4.49
CA SER A 111 1.12 11.63 5.95
C SER A 111 2.14 10.67 6.58
N LEU A 112 2.89 9.91 5.76
CA LEU A 112 4.03 9.09 6.18
C LEU A 112 5.34 9.89 6.31
N ILE A 113 5.41 11.15 5.86
CA ILE A 113 6.62 11.97 5.95
C ILE A 113 7.14 12.08 7.40
N PRO A 114 6.31 12.36 8.42
CA PRO A 114 6.78 12.39 9.81
C PRO A 114 7.36 11.05 10.27
N THR A 115 6.82 9.91 9.79
CA THR A 115 7.36 8.57 10.08
C THR A 115 8.74 8.35 9.45
N VAL A 116 8.95 8.84 8.23
CA VAL A 116 10.28 8.84 7.59
C VAL A 116 11.28 9.62 8.43
N ILE A 117 10.93 10.86 8.80
CA ILE A 117 11.80 11.72 9.61
C ILE A 117 12.10 11.05 10.95
N LEU A 118 11.09 10.47 11.62
CA LEU A 118 11.25 9.76 12.88
C LEU A 118 12.26 8.62 12.77
N GLY A 119 12.17 7.79 11.72
CA GLY A 119 13.08 6.67 11.51
C GLY A 119 14.53 7.10 11.34
N TRP A 120 14.78 8.17 10.58
CA TRP A 120 16.12 8.71 10.38
C TRP A 120 16.68 9.39 11.63
N ILE A 121 15.90 10.23 12.31
CA ILE A 121 16.35 10.93 13.51
C ILE A 121 16.65 9.94 14.64
N TYR A 122 15.79 8.94 14.85
CA TYR A 122 15.98 7.92 15.88
C TYR A 122 17.22 7.05 15.63
N TYR A 123 17.58 6.81 14.38
CA TYR A 123 18.80 6.08 14.05
C TYR A 123 20.07 6.86 14.44
N PHE A 124 20.11 8.16 14.16
CA PHE A 124 21.30 8.99 14.38
C PHE A 124 21.39 9.62 15.78
N THR A 125 20.31 9.64 16.56
CA THR A 125 20.36 10.20 17.92
C THR A 125 21.18 9.34 18.88
N THR A 126 21.79 9.98 19.87
CA THR A 126 22.35 9.31 21.06
C THR A 126 21.36 9.19 22.21
N ASP A 127 20.21 9.86 22.11
CA ASP A 127 19.20 9.89 23.16
C ASP A 127 18.55 8.52 23.37
N GLN A 128 18.28 8.18 24.63
CA GLN A 128 17.43 7.06 24.99
C GLN A 128 15.97 7.49 24.92
N VAL A 129 15.32 7.17 23.80
CA VAL A 129 13.90 7.49 23.60
C VAL A 129 13.05 6.37 24.22
N TYR A 130 12.34 6.66 25.31
CA TYR A 130 11.54 5.67 26.05
C TYR A 130 10.67 4.78 25.15
N TYR A 131 9.97 5.40 24.19
CA TYR A 131 9.08 4.69 23.26
C TYR A 131 9.79 3.60 22.44
N PHE A 132 11.06 3.83 22.08
CA PHE A 132 11.87 2.89 21.31
C PHE A 132 12.98 2.23 22.14
N ASN A 133 12.99 2.38 23.47
CA ASN A 133 14.13 2.04 24.34
C ASN A 133 14.55 0.56 24.27
N HIS A 134 13.75 -0.27 23.60
CA HIS A 134 14.01 -1.68 23.40
C HIS A 134 13.92 -2.13 21.94
N THR A 135 13.65 -1.23 21.00
CA THR A 135 13.59 -1.54 19.57
C THR A 135 14.94 -1.21 18.95
N PRO A 136 15.60 -2.18 18.29
CA PRO A 136 16.84 -1.90 17.54
C PRO A 136 16.66 -0.73 16.58
N LYS A 137 17.59 0.22 16.59
CA LYS A 137 17.54 1.45 15.77
C LYS A 137 17.47 1.13 14.29
N GLU A 138 18.16 0.06 13.88
CA GLU A 138 18.21 -0.45 12.52
C GLU A 138 16.83 -0.91 12.04
N ILE A 139 16.02 -1.54 12.91
CA ILE A 139 14.65 -1.97 12.58
C ILE A 139 13.79 -0.73 12.30
N VAL A 140 13.87 0.29 13.15
CA VAL A 140 13.11 1.54 12.97
C VAL A 140 13.58 2.26 11.71
N LEU A 141 14.89 2.31 11.43
CA LEU A 141 15.42 2.88 10.20
C LEU A 141 14.91 2.12 8.97
N LEU A 142 14.95 0.79 8.97
CA LEU A 142 14.55 -0.02 7.82
C LEU A 142 13.06 0.12 7.51
N ILE A 143 12.21 0.03 8.54
CA ILE A 143 10.75 0.07 8.35
C ILE A 143 10.28 1.51 8.14
N ASN A 144 10.53 2.39 9.11
CA ASN A 144 9.96 3.74 9.13
C ASN A 144 10.77 4.71 8.26
N GLY A 145 12.10 4.62 8.29
CA GLY A 145 12.96 5.49 7.50
C GLY A 145 12.98 5.11 6.02
N LEU A 146 13.61 3.98 5.71
CA LEU A 146 13.84 3.51 4.34
C LEU A 146 12.55 3.02 3.69
N GLY A 147 11.81 2.12 4.34
CA GLY A 147 10.57 1.55 3.79
C GLY A 147 9.56 2.64 3.40
N CYS A 148 9.30 3.59 4.30
CA CYS A 148 8.35 4.69 4.03
C CYS A 148 8.89 5.77 3.09
N LEU A 149 10.20 5.91 2.87
CA LEU A 149 10.76 6.98 2.05
C LEU A 149 10.20 7.00 0.61
N PRO A 150 10.35 5.94 -0.21
CA PRO A 150 9.82 5.96 -1.57
C PRO A 150 8.29 6.03 -1.59
N MET A 151 7.62 5.48 -0.56
CA MET A 151 6.17 5.58 -0.40
C MET A 151 5.73 7.03 -0.20
N ALA A 152 6.42 7.80 0.65
CA ALA A 152 6.07 9.18 0.99
C ALA A 152 6.39 10.19 -0.12
N PHE A 153 7.28 9.86 -1.06
CA PHE A 153 7.73 10.80 -2.09
C PHE A 153 7.35 10.39 -3.52
N LEU A 154 7.55 9.13 -3.91
CA LEU A 154 7.31 8.68 -5.29
C LEU A 154 5.82 8.40 -5.55
N THR A 155 5.18 7.70 -4.62
CA THR A 155 3.76 7.32 -4.74
C THR A 155 2.83 8.54 -4.84
N PRO A 156 2.89 9.53 -3.93
CA PRO A 156 2.00 10.70 -4.02
C PRO A 156 2.28 11.55 -5.25
N ALA A 157 3.55 11.70 -5.67
CA ALA A 157 3.89 12.44 -6.87
C ALA A 157 3.19 11.87 -8.12
N THR A 158 3.21 10.54 -8.29
CA THR A 158 2.54 9.89 -9.43
C THR A 158 1.02 9.87 -9.31
N LEU A 159 0.47 9.67 -8.11
CA LEU A 159 -0.98 9.75 -7.85
C LEU A 159 -1.55 11.14 -8.12
N LEU A 160 -0.92 12.20 -7.61
CA LEU A 160 -1.30 13.59 -7.84
C LEU A 160 -1.19 13.95 -9.32
N LYS A 161 -0.14 13.44 -10.00
CA LYS A 161 0.01 13.65 -11.43
C LYS A 161 -1.08 12.96 -12.24
N LEU A 162 -1.47 11.74 -11.89
CA LEU A 162 -2.58 11.04 -12.53
C LEU A 162 -3.91 11.75 -12.27
N SER A 163 -4.19 12.09 -11.01
CA SER A 163 -5.42 12.82 -10.61
C SER A 163 -5.53 14.17 -11.32
N SER A 164 -4.46 14.97 -11.35
CA SER A 164 -4.46 16.25 -12.09
C SER A 164 -4.61 16.07 -13.60
N THR A 165 -4.06 15.00 -14.18
CA THR A 165 -4.22 14.69 -15.61
C THR A 165 -5.67 14.34 -15.95
N ILE A 166 -6.33 13.57 -15.09
CA ILE A 166 -7.75 13.23 -15.20
C ILE A 166 -8.62 14.49 -15.09
N ASN A 167 -8.41 15.31 -14.04
CA ASN A 167 -9.21 16.51 -13.78
C ASN A 167 -9.07 17.59 -14.87
N ARG A 168 -7.92 17.68 -15.53
CA ARG A 168 -7.68 18.61 -16.65
C ARG A 168 -8.28 18.12 -17.97
N GLY A 169 -8.89 16.94 -18.02
CA GLY A 169 -9.45 16.37 -19.25
C GLY A 169 -8.40 16.14 -20.34
N LYS A 170 -7.16 15.81 -19.96
CA LYS A 170 -6.09 15.57 -20.94
C LYS A 170 -6.38 14.36 -21.83
N PHE A 171 -5.74 14.33 -23.00
CA PHE A 171 -5.84 13.22 -23.95
C PHE A 171 -5.63 11.86 -23.30
N PHE A 172 -6.37 10.85 -23.80
CA PHE A 172 -6.33 9.48 -23.33
C PHE A 172 -4.92 8.93 -23.08
N TYR A 173 -3.99 9.15 -24.01
CA TYR A 173 -2.63 8.63 -23.91
C TYR A 173 -1.86 9.17 -22.69
N GLU A 174 -2.12 10.41 -22.27
CA GLU A 174 -1.51 10.96 -21.05
C GLU A 174 -2.06 10.29 -19.79
N ILE A 175 -3.38 10.01 -19.76
CA ILE A 175 -3.99 9.29 -18.64
C ILE A 175 -3.44 7.85 -18.58
N LEU A 176 -3.38 7.15 -19.71
CA LEU A 176 -2.77 5.81 -19.85
C LEU A 176 -1.32 5.80 -19.35
N LYS A 177 -0.51 6.77 -19.78
CA LYS A 177 0.89 6.89 -19.36
C LYS A 177 1.00 7.03 -17.85
N TRP A 178 0.29 7.98 -17.25
CA TRP A 178 0.39 8.22 -15.82
C TRP A 178 -0.21 7.08 -15.00
N SER A 179 -1.27 6.43 -15.49
CA SER A 179 -1.81 5.20 -14.91
C SER A 179 -0.76 4.07 -14.87
N CYS A 180 -0.05 3.85 -15.98
CA CYS A 180 1.03 2.86 -16.05
C CYS A 180 2.19 3.23 -15.12
N CYS A 181 2.60 4.51 -15.10
CA CYS A 181 3.66 4.99 -14.20
C CYS A 181 3.29 4.81 -12.74
N THR A 182 2.08 5.23 -12.33
CA THR A 182 1.57 5.06 -10.96
C THR A 182 1.54 3.59 -10.57
N SER A 183 1.06 2.71 -11.45
CA SER A 183 1.05 1.26 -11.22
C SER A 183 2.45 0.71 -10.94
N LEU A 184 3.45 1.12 -11.74
CA LEU A 184 4.83 0.69 -11.54
C LEU A 184 5.42 1.26 -10.25
N VAL A 185 5.18 2.53 -9.93
CA VAL A 185 5.66 3.12 -8.68
C VAL A 185 5.06 2.39 -7.48
N TYR A 186 3.77 2.05 -7.49
CA TYR A 186 3.18 1.22 -6.43
C TYR A 186 3.89 -0.12 -6.27
N LEU A 187 4.07 -0.83 -7.38
CA LEU A 187 4.72 -2.14 -7.39
C LEU A 187 6.15 -2.11 -6.85
N PHE A 188 6.92 -1.08 -7.19
CA PHE A 188 8.30 -0.98 -6.72
C PHE A 188 8.41 -0.36 -5.33
N ALA A 189 7.83 0.82 -5.10
CA ALA A 189 8.00 1.59 -3.87
C ALA A 189 7.21 0.98 -2.71
N VAL A 190 5.94 0.68 -2.93
CA VAL A 190 5.02 0.28 -1.87
C VAL A 190 5.03 -1.22 -1.67
N PHE A 191 5.19 -1.98 -2.75
CA PHE A 191 5.03 -3.42 -2.68
C PHE A 191 6.34 -4.21 -2.61
N TRP A 192 7.31 -3.96 -3.47
CA TRP A 192 8.57 -4.72 -3.41
C TRP A 192 9.56 -4.15 -2.41
N PHE A 193 9.83 -2.84 -2.49
CA PHE A 193 10.86 -2.21 -1.66
C PHE A 193 10.48 -2.19 -0.18
N ASN A 194 9.24 -1.84 0.16
CA ASN A 194 8.75 -1.89 1.53
C ASN A 194 8.83 -3.30 2.14
N TYR A 195 8.43 -4.34 1.40
CA TYR A 195 8.55 -5.72 1.89
C TYR A 195 10.01 -6.14 2.03
N LEU A 196 10.86 -5.73 1.10
CA LEU A 196 12.28 -5.99 1.17
C LEU A 196 12.88 -5.38 2.46
N THR A 197 12.52 -4.14 2.82
CA THR A 197 13.02 -3.51 4.04
C THR A 197 12.44 -4.13 5.31
N VAL A 198 11.16 -4.53 5.32
CA VAL A 198 10.55 -5.29 6.44
C VAL A 198 11.20 -6.66 6.61
N TRP A 199 11.53 -7.33 5.49
CA TRP A 199 12.29 -8.58 5.52
C TRP A 199 13.68 -8.38 6.09
N PHE A 200 14.43 -7.36 5.64
CA PHE A 200 15.72 -7.05 6.25
C PHE A 200 15.61 -6.71 7.73
N ALA A 201 14.56 -5.99 8.13
CA ALA A 201 14.30 -5.68 9.54
C ALA A 201 14.07 -6.96 10.35
N THR A 202 13.36 -7.95 9.80
CA THR A 202 13.13 -9.28 10.39
C THR A 202 14.45 -10.03 10.66
N LEU A 203 15.47 -9.83 9.83
CA LEU A 203 16.77 -10.48 9.97
C LEU A 203 17.64 -9.88 11.09
N ILE A 204 17.20 -8.78 11.70
CA ILE A 204 17.85 -8.17 12.86
C ILE A 204 17.33 -8.88 14.12
N PRO A 205 18.19 -9.37 15.01
CA PRO A 205 17.71 -10.04 16.23
C PRO A 205 17.01 -9.05 17.15
N TRP A 206 15.82 -9.41 17.64
CA TRP A 206 15.08 -8.65 18.64
C TRP A 206 14.46 -9.58 19.70
N PRO A 207 15.25 -9.97 20.73
CA PRO A 207 14.85 -10.98 21.70
C PRO A 207 13.54 -10.68 22.45
N ARG A 208 13.26 -9.40 22.73
CA ARG A 208 12.05 -8.98 23.45
C ARG A 208 10.76 -9.23 22.68
N ARG A 209 10.81 -9.26 21.34
CA ARG A 209 9.70 -9.69 20.47
C ARG A 209 9.82 -11.14 20.01
N GLY A 210 10.81 -11.90 20.52
CA GLY A 210 11.07 -13.26 20.04
C GLY A 210 11.50 -13.30 18.57
N GLN A 211 12.09 -12.23 18.05
CA GLN A 211 12.55 -12.16 16.66
C GLN A 211 13.94 -12.80 16.53
N PRO A 212 14.06 -13.92 15.79
CA PRO A 212 15.26 -14.77 15.79
C PRO A 212 16.43 -14.22 14.94
N GLY A 213 16.21 -13.11 14.22
CA GLY A 213 17.22 -12.52 13.32
C GLY A 213 17.60 -13.45 12.18
N LEU A 214 18.88 -13.50 11.80
CA LEU A 214 19.37 -14.32 10.69
C LEU A 214 19.03 -15.81 10.80
N THR A 215 18.91 -16.35 12.01
CA THR A 215 18.55 -17.77 12.21
C THR A 215 17.16 -18.11 11.67
N PHE A 216 16.32 -17.09 11.42
CA PHE A 216 15.06 -17.23 10.70
C PHE A 216 15.22 -17.96 9.36
N LEU A 217 16.28 -17.66 8.61
CA LEU A 217 16.52 -18.20 7.27
C LEU A 217 17.01 -19.66 7.28
N PHE A 218 17.34 -20.21 8.45
CA PHE A 218 17.73 -21.63 8.56
C PHE A 218 16.54 -22.57 8.69
N ASP A 219 15.36 -22.04 9.05
CA ASP A 219 14.12 -22.80 8.94
C ASP A 219 13.69 -22.84 7.45
N PRO A 220 13.50 -24.04 6.85
CA PRO A 220 13.18 -24.18 5.44
C PRO A 220 11.90 -23.45 5.01
N ILE A 221 10.87 -23.40 5.87
CA ILE A 221 9.58 -22.76 5.57
C ILE A 221 9.76 -21.25 5.55
N ASN A 222 10.49 -20.73 6.53
CA ASN A 222 10.83 -19.32 6.64
C ASN A 222 11.68 -18.84 5.45
N CYS A 223 12.70 -19.62 5.08
CA CYS A 223 13.54 -19.36 3.92
C CYS A 223 12.73 -19.38 2.61
N ALA A 224 11.87 -20.38 2.43
CA ALA A 224 10.99 -20.47 1.28
C ALA A 224 10.04 -19.26 1.20
N SER A 225 9.50 -18.81 2.33
CA SER A 225 8.64 -17.62 2.39
C SER A 225 9.40 -16.34 2.03
N PHE A 226 10.61 -16.15 2.57
CA PHE A 226 11.51 -15.05 2.20
C PHE A 226 11.81 -15.04 0.71
N ILE A 227 12.19 -16.18 0.14
CA ILE A 227 12.46 -16.32 -1.30
C ILE A 227 11.20 -16.01 -2.12
N ALA A 228 10.07 -16.60 -1.75
CA ALA A 228 8.81 -16.43 -2.46
C ALA A 228 8.34 -14.97 -2.47
N THR A 229 8.55 -14.22 -1.39
CA THR A 229 8.18 -12.81 -1.32
C THR A 229 9.24 -11.90 -1.91
N VAL A 230 10.50 -11.98 -1.53
CA VAL A 230 11.53 -11.08 -2.07
C VAL A 230 11.76 -11.30 -3.57
N ILE A 231 11.96 -12.55 -3.98
CA ILE A 231 12.25 -12.89 -5.38
C ILE A 231 10.95 -12.99 -6.18
N GLY A 232 9.91 -13.62 -5.65
CA GLY A 232 8.64 -13.75 -6.37
C GLY A 232 7.99 -12.39 -6.65
N LEU A 233 8.00 -11.45 -5.69
CA LEU A 233 7.49 -10.11 -5.93
C LEU A 233 8.37 -9.32 -6.92
N LEU A 234 9.69 -9.52 -6.91
CA LEU A 234 10.58 -8.94 -7.92
C LEU A 234 10.24 -9.44 -9.33
N LEU A 235 9.97 -10.75 -9.49
CA LEU A 235 9.58 -11.33 -10.77
C LEU A 235 8.22 -10.78 -11.25
N ILE A 236 7.26 -10.60 -10.34
CA ILE A 236 5.97 -9.95 -10.64
C ILE A 236 6.21 -8.51 -11.11
N ASN A 237 7.11 -7.76 -10.46
CA ASN A 237 7.46 -6.41 -10.86
C ASN A 237 8.11 -6.35 -12.25
N ILE A 238 9.04 -7.26 -12.56
CA ILE A 238 9.65 -7.35 -13.89
C ILE A 238 8.58 -7.65 -14.96
N PHE A 239 7.65 -8.56 -14.66
CA PHE A 239 6.53 -8.86 -15.55
C PHE A 239 5.61 -7.64 -15.74
N ALA A 240 5.36 -6.89 -14.68
CA ALA A 240 4.58 -5.65 -14.73
C ALA A 240 5.27 -4.58 -15.59
N VAL A 241 6.58 -4.38 -15.42
CA VAL A 241 7.39 -3.49 -16.26
C VAL A 241 7.24 -3.87 -17.73
N LYS A 242 7.43 -5.15 -18.07
CA LYS A 242 7.26 -5.64 -19.45
C LYS A 242 5.86 -5.39 -20.00
N THR A 243 4.85 -5.44 -19.14
CA THR A 243 3.44 -5.25 -19.51
C THR A 243 3.05 -3.79 -19.66
N LEU A 244 3.57 -2.90 -18.80
CA LEU A 244 3.13 -1.51 -18.67
C LEU A 244 4.05 -0.51 -19.39
N ILE A 245 5.33 -0.84 -19.64
CA ILE A 245 6.25 -0.01 -20.44
C ILE A 245 5.65 0.49 -21.77
N PRO A 246 4.91 -0.34 -22.54
CA PRO A 246 4.32 0.12 -23.79
C PRO A 246 3.34 1.29 -23.62
N GLY A 247 2.68 1.40 -22.46
CA GLY A 247 1.82 2.53 -22.12
C GLY A 247 2.58 3.80 -21.75
N ILE A 248 3.90 3.71 -21.52
CA ILE A 248 4.75 4.80 -21.04
C ILE A 248 5.66 5.34 -22.16
N LYS A 249 6.25 4.44 -22.97
CA LYS A 249 7.20 4.81 -24.03
C LYS A 249 6.49 5.19 -25.33
N LYS A 250 7.07 6.14 -26.07
CA LYS A 250 6.62 6.50 -27.42
C LYS A 250 7.18 5.50 -28.45
N PRO A 251 6.40 5.12 -29.48
CA PRO A 251 4.98 5.41 -29.68
C PRO A 251 4.12 4.68 -28.63
N PHE A 252 3.14 5.39 -28.06
CA PHE A 252 2.29 4.84 -27.00
C PHE A 252 1.47 3.66 -27.51
N LYS A 253 1.50 2.54 -26.78
CA LYS A 253 0.73 1.35 -27.09
C LYS A 253 -0.09 0.94 -25.87
N ILE A 254 -1.36 0.62 -26.10
CA ILE A 254 -2.25 0.12 -25.06
C ILE A 254 -1.73 -1.25 -24.58
N PRO A 255 -1.50 -1.43 -23.25
CA PRO A 255 -1.16 -2.73 -22.68
C PRO A 255 -2.22 -3.78 -22.99
N THR A 256 -1.80 -5.00 -23.31
CA THR A 256 -2.75 -6.09 -23.61
C THR A 256 -3.61 -6.40 -22.37
N ALA A 257 -4.94 -6.32 -22.51
CA ALA A 257 -5.88 -6.60 -21.42
C ALA A 257 -5.66 -7.97 -20.75
N LYS A 258 -5.21 -8.98 -21.51
CA LYS A 258 -4.85 -10.31 -20.99
C LYS A 258 -3.70 -10.25 -19.98
N LYS A 259 -2.61 -9.55 -20.31
CA LYS A 259 -1.42 -9.43 -19.44
C LYS A 259 -1.73 -8.61 -18.19
N VAL A 260 -2.48 -7.54 -18.38
CA VAL A 260 -3.01 -6.70 -17.30
C VAL A 260 -3.91 -7.52 -16.36
N GLY A 261 -4.80 -8.36 -16.90
CA GLY A 261 -5.63 -9.26 -16.11
C GLY A 261 -4.81 -10.28 -15.31
N TYR A 262 -3.73 -10.83 -15.86
CA TYR A 262 -2.82 -11.72 -15.12
C TYR A 262 -2.12 -11.02 -13.96
N LEU A 263 -1.69 -9.77 -14.13
CA LEU A 263 -1.16 -8.97 -13.03
C LEU A 263 -2.20 -8.78 -11.93
N MET A 264 -3.40 -8.35 -12.29
CA MET A 264 -4.49 -8.16 -11.31
C MET A 264 -4.83 -9.44 -10.57
N LEU A 265 -4.88 -10.58 -11.26
CA LEU A 265 -5.15 -11.89 -10.65
C LEU A 265 -4.03 -12.29 -9.69
N ALA A 266 -2.77 -12.16 -10.09
CA ALA A 266 -1.63 -12.53 -9.24
C ALA A 266 -1.57 -11.67 -7.97
N LEU A 267 -1.73 -10.35 -8.12
CA LEU A 267 -1.66 -9.39 -7.02
C LEU A 267 -2.88 -9.48 -6.11
N GLY A 268 -4.08 -9.56 -6.68
CA GLY A 268 -5.33 -9.73 -5.94
C GLY A 268 -5.40 -11.08 -5.23
N GLY A 269 -4.94 -12.16 -5.89
CA GLY A 269 -4.86 -13.48 -5.30
C GLY A 269 -3.87 -13.54 -4.15
N TYR A 270 -2.67 -12.96 -4.31
CA TYR A 270 -1.69 -12.85 -3.24
C TYR A 270 -2.24 -12.03 -2.05
N TYR A 271 -2.88 -10.89 -2.32
CA TYR A 271 -3.53 -10.07 -1.30
C TYR A 271 -4.58 -10.84 -0.48
N ILE A 272 -5.51 -11.53 -1.17
CA ILE A 272 -6.55 -12.33 -0.53
C ILE A 272 -5.92 -13.45 0.29
N LEU A 273 -4.95 -14.18 -0.28
CA LEU A 273 -4.24 -15.26 0.40
C LEU A 273 -3.59 -14.77 1.70
N VAL A 274 -2.86 -13.65 1.65
CA VAL A 274 -2.19 -13.07 2.81
C VAL A 274 -3.19 -12.68 3.89
N ILE A 275 -4.28 -11.99 3.53
CA ILE A 275 -5.33 -11.63 4.51
C ILE A 275 -5.96 -12.88 5.13
N SER A 276 -6.28 -13.89 4.31
CA SER A 276 -6.84 -15.15 4.80
C SER A 276 -5.88 -15.82 5.78
N LEU A 277 -4.59 -15.90 5.45
CA LEU A 277 -3.58 -16.47 6.33
C LEU A 277 -3.49 -15.70 7.65
N TYR A 278 -3.45 -14.37 7.60
CA TYR A 278 -3.42 -13.51 8.80
C TYR A 278 -4.63 -13.72 9.71
N VAL A 279 -5.84 -13.80 9.14
CA VAL A 279 -7.07 -14.03 9.93
C VAL A 279 -7.08 -15.45 10.52
N LEU A 280 -6.71 -16.45 9.72
CA LEU A 280 -6.69 -17.86 10.15
C LEU A 280 -5.62 -18.13 11.21
N SER A 281 -4.52 -17.39 11.22
CA SER A 281 -3.48 -17.50 12.24
C SER A 281 -3.79 -16.76 13.54
N GLY A 282 -4.99 -16.17 13.68
CA GLY A 282 -5.43 -15.47 14.89
C GLY A 282 -4.99 -14.00 14.96
N GLY A 283 -4.48 -13.44 13.86
CA GLY A 283 -4.04 -12.05 13.76
C GLY A 283 -2.95 -11.67 14.76
N TYR A 284 -2.82 -10.37 15.06
CA TYR A 284 -1.83 -9.87 16.04
C TYR A 284 -2.02 -10.42 17.48
N ALA A 285 -3.18 -10.98 17.81
CA ALA A 285 -3.51 -11.43 19.17
C ALA A 285 -2.92 -12.79 19.53
N ALA A 286 -2.67 -13.66 18.54
CA ALA A 286 -2.24 -15.03 18.81
C ALA A 286 -0.72 -15.15 19.03
N HIS A 287 0.12 -14.60 18.14
CA HIS A 287 1.58 -14.54 18.31
C HIS A 287 2.19 -13.45 17.41
N PRO A 288 2.91 -12.43 17.93
CA PRO A 288 3.63 -11.46 17.11
C PRO A 288 4.93 -12.11 16.59
N THR A 289 4.79 -13.12 15.74
CA THR A 289 5.94 -13.66 15.01
C THR A 289 6.33 -12.69 13.90
N ALA A 290 7.60 -12.71 13.49
CA ALA A 290 8.04 -11.97 12.30
C ALA A 290 7.15 -12.22 11.07
N TRP A 291 6.61 -13.45 10.94
CA TRP A 291 5.61 -13.80 9.93
C TRP A 291 4.38 -12.90 9.94
N HIS A 292 3.88 -12.48 11.11
CA HIS A 292 2.74 -11.57 11.21
C HIS A 292 3.09 -10.10 10.95
N GLU A 293 4.36 -9.71 11.01
CA GLU A 293 4.78 -8.39 10.53
C GLU A 293 4.95 -8.36 9.02
N ILE A 294 5.33 -9.50 8.41
CA ILE A 294 5.49 -9.66 6.96
C ILE A 294 4.13 -9.90 6.26
N ILE A 295 3.26 -10.71 6.87
CA ILE A 295 1.90 -11.04 6.39
C ILE A 295 0.83 -10.13 7.01
N GLY A 296 1.23 -9.29 7.97
CA GLY A 296 0.34 -8.40 8.68
C GLY A 296 -0.40 -7.44 7.76
N PRO A 297 -1.69 -7.19 8.00
CA PRO A 297 -2.50 -6.29 7.19
C PRO A 297 -2.02 -4.84 7.25
N ALA A 298 -1.00 -4.49 8.04
CA ALA A 298 -0.46 -3.13 8.17
C ALA A 298 0.38 -2.73 6.95
N HIS A 299 1.06 -3.72 6.33
CA HIS A 299 1.94 -3.54 5.18
C HIS A 299 1.37 -4.17 3.89
N ASN A 300 0.40 -5.08 4.01
CA ASN A 300 -0.30 -5.71 2.90
C ASN A 300 -1.46 -4.94 2.22
N PRO A 301 -2.03 -3.84 2.76
CA PRO A 301 -3.21 -3.23 2.20
C PRO A 301 -2.81 -2.20 1.14
N ASP A 302 -1.78 -2.44 0.36
CA ASP A 302 -1.29 -1.51 -0.68
C ASP A 302 -1.38 -2.10 -2.10
N LEU A 303 -1.61 -3.42 -2.18
CA LEU A 303 -1.76 -4.19 -3.43
C LEU A 303 -2.99 -3.82 -4.27
N TRP A 304 -3.98 -3.18 -3.66
CA TRP A 304 -5.24 -2.80 -4.31
C TRP A 304 -5.09 -1.60 -5.24
N CYS A 305 -4.06 -0.77 -5.09
CA CYS A 305 -3.90 0.44 -5.90
C CYS A 305 -3.52 0.16 -7.36
N ILE A 306 -3.07 -1.05 -7.63
CA ILE A 306 -2.89 -1.54 -9.00
C ILE A 306 -4.26 -1.72 -9.66
N SER A 307 -5.29 -2.10 -8.89
CA SER A 307 -6.66 -2.16 -9.37
C SER A 307 -7.23 -0.78 -9.69
N PHE A 308 -6.84 0.30 -8.99
CA PHE A 308 -7.23 1.66 -9.39
C PHE A 308 -6.52 2.17 -10.62
N SER A 309 -5.21 1.99 -10.63
CA SER A 309 -4.37 2.45 -11.71
C SER A 309 -4.76 1.72 -13.00
N ILE A 310 -5.14 0.45 -12.92
CA ILE A 310 -5.58 -0.39 -14.05
C ILE A 310 -7.10 -0.28 -14.33
N ALA A 311 -7.97 -0.04 -13.34
CA ALA A 311 -9.40 0.19 -13.60
C ALA A 311 -9.64 1.48 -14.40
N GLY A 312 -8.81 2.51 -14.17
CA GLY A 312 -8.78 3.71 -15.00
C GLY A 312 -8.42 3.41 -16.46
N LEU A 313 -7.60 2.38 -16.72
CA LEU A 313 -7.30 1.92 -18.07
C LEU A 313 -8.47 1.19 -18.72
N PHE A 314 -9.18 0.37 -17.96
CA PHE A 314 -10.31 -0.38 -18.49
C PHE A 314 -11.49 0.52 -18.90
N LEU A 315 -11.66 1.64 -18.19
CA LEU A 315 -12.71 2.63 -18.44
C LEU A 315 -12.53 3.49 -19.68
N ILE A 316 -11.30 3.60 -20.16
CA ILE A 316 -11.01 4.38 -21.37
C ILE A 316 -10.88 3.46 -22.60
N LEU A 317 -10.79 2.14 -22.38
CA LEU A 317 -10.71 1.14 -23.45
C LEU A 317 -12.06 0.51 -23.81
N SER A 318 -13.10 0.72 -23.00
CA SER A 318 -14.48 0.27 -23.22
C SER A 318 -15.37 1.40 -23.70
#